data_AF-A0A9E2YR54-F1
#
_entry.id   AF-A0A9E2YR54-F1
#
_cell.length_a   1.000
_cell.length_b   1.000
_cell.length_c   1.000
_cell.angle_alpha   90.00
_cell.angle_beta   90.00
_cell.angle_gamma   90.00
#
_symmetry.space_group_name_H-M   'P 1'
#
loop_
_entity.id
_entity.type
_entity.pdbx_description
1 polymer ?
#
loop_
_entity_poly.entity_id
_entity_poly.type
_entity_poly.pdbx_seq_one_letter_code
_entity_poly.pdbx_strand_id
1 'polypeptide(L)'
;MNRRSFLAMWPAALAVRAAQDESLLNRPKVAGTLELHARRGRDEQVLHWEVAQTAIIICDMWNAHTCASSAQRVGALAPRMNAVVSAARSAGVMIIHAPSDTMPFYEGTVHRLRMQRARPAVPPFPIVMRCARDDEEERNFPIDDSKGGCDDPIPTEETGPPYPWTRENSAIDIIGFDGVSDKGQEIYNYSKQEGITNIALMGVHTNFC
;
A
#
# COMPACT_ATOMS: atom_id res chain seq x y z
N MET A 1 -31.36 49.22 -17.59
CA MET A 1 -31.35 47.77 -17.89
C MET A 1 -30.58 47.05 -16.79
N ASN A 2 -31.30 46.29 -15.97
CA ASN A 2 -30.81 45.63 -14.75
C ASN A 2 -29.82 44.49 -15.04
N ARG A 3 -28.61 44.56 -14.50
CA ARG A 3 -27.75 43.38 -14.31
C ARG A 3 -28.17 42.68 -13.01
N ARG A 4 -28.91 41.59 -13.12
CA ARG A 4 -29.20 40.70 -11.99
C ARG A 4 -27.96 39.83 -11.73
N SER A 5 -27.24 40.12 -10.64
CA SER A 5 -26.27 39.20 -10.08
C SER A 5 -27.01 38.01 -9.49
N PHE A 6 -26.84 36.83 -10.09
CA PHE A 6 -27.23 35.57 -9.48
C PHE A 6 -26.12 35.14 -8.52
N LEU A 7 -26.30 35.41 -7.22
CA LEU A 7 -25.58 34.66 -6.19
C LEU A 7 -26.09 33.22 -6.24
N ALA A 8 -25.27 32.31 -6.77
CA ALA A 8 -25.53 30.88 -6.66
C ALA A 8 -25.41 30.50 -5.18
N MET A 9 -26.54 30.34 -4.50
CA MET A 9 -26.60 29.69 -3.20
C MET A 9 -26.26 28.21 -3.40
N TRP A 10 -25.03 27.83 -3.10
CA TRP A 10 -24.72 26.43 -2.87
C TRP A 10 -25.45 25.96 -1.62
N PRO A 11 -26.22 24.87 -1.67
CA PRO A 11 -26.92 24.36 -0.50
C PRO A 11 -25.90 23.97 0.57
N ALA A 12 -25.99 24.58 1.75
CA ALA A 12 -25.08 24.32 2.87
C ALA A 12 -24.96 22.81 3.20
N ALA A 13 -26.01 22.02 2.94
CA ALA A 13 -25.99 20.57 3.11
C ALA A 13 -24.99 19.83 2.18
N LEU A 14 -24.81 20.29 0.93
CA LEU A 14 -23.83 19.75 0.00
C LEU A 14 -22.40 20.12 0.42
N ALA A 15 -22.20 21.35 0.90
CA ALA A 15 -20.91 21.80 1.43
C ALA A 15 -20.51 21.05 2.71
N VAL A 16 -21.46 20.79 3.62
CA VAL A 16 -21.22 20.00 4.84
C VAL A 16 -20.89 18.55 4.51
N ARG A 17 -21.60 17.94 3.55
CA ARG A 17 -21.33 16.56 3.11
C ARG A 17 -19.98 16.43 2.42
N ALA A 18 -19.60 17.38 1.57
CA ALA A 18 -18.28 17.41 0.95
C ALA A 18 -17.15 17.62 1.97
N ALA A 19 -17.34 18.48 2.97
CA ALA A 19 -16.36 18.69 4.04
C ALA A 19 -16.19 17.48 4.97
N GLN A 20 -17.28 16.74 5.23
CA GLN A 20 -17.23 15.46 5.96
C GLN A 20 -16.55 14.36 5.12
N ASP A 21 -16.80 14.33 3.82
CA ASP A 21 -16.16 13.38 2.91
C ASP A 21 -14.65 13.67 2.78
N GLU A 22 -14.22 14.94 2.81
CA GLU A 22 -12.79 15.29 2.89
C GLU A 22 -12.15 14.96 4.25
N SER A 23 -12.86 15.17 5.37
CA SER A 23 -12.30 14.88 6.69
C SER A 23 -12.08 13.39 6.95
N LEU A 24 -12.91 12.53 6.35
CA LEU A 24 -12.70 11.08 6.38
C LEU A 24 -11.49 10.64 5.57
N LEU A 25 -11.02 11.43 4.61
CA LEU A 25 -9.85 11.11 3.78
C LEU A 25 -8.55 11.61 4.38
N ASN A 26 -8.59 12.68 5.19
CA ASN A 26 -7.40 13.26 5.79
C ASN A 26 -7.01 12.53 7.08
N ARG A 27 -5.84 11.89 7.06
CA ARG A 27 -5.24 11.26 8.25
C ARG A 27 -4.70 12.36 9.19
N PRO A 28 -5.00 12.32 10.50
CA PRO A 28 -4.36 13.22 11.47
C PRO A 28 -2.85 13.03 11.50
N LYS A 29 -2.09 14.14 11.46
CA LYS A 29 -0.63 14.11 11.61
C LYS A 29 -0.27 14.06 13.09
N VAL A 30 0.24 12.92 13.54
CA VAL A 30 0.64 12.69 14.92
C VAL A 30 2.11 13.08 15.10
N ALA A 31 2.41 13.87 16.13
CA ALA A 31 3.77 14.21 16.49
C ALA A 31 4.48 13.01 17.14
N GLY A 32 5.77 12.86 16.87
CA GLY A 32 6.59 11.81 17.46
C GLY A 32 7.61 11.26 16.46
N THR A 33 8.61 10.58 17.01
CA THR A 33 9.70 10.00 16.24
C THR A 33 9.77 8.51 16.57
N LEU A 34 9.88 7.69 15.53
CA LEU A 34 10.16 6.27 15.61
C LEU A 34 11.66 6.06 15.69
N GLU A 35 12.10 5.25 16.64
CA GLU A 35 13.46 4.69 16.65
C GLU A 35 13.41 3.32 15.96
N LEU A 36 14.15 3.17 14.85
CA LEU A 36 14.16 1.97 14.03
C LEU A 36 15.56 1.39 13.96
N HIS A 37 15.70 0.11 14.26
CA HIS A 37 16.98 -0.60 14.18
C HIS A 37 17.07 -1.20 12.78
N ALA A 38 17.86 -0.56 11.92
CA ALA A 38 18.01 -0.93 10.52
C ALA A 38 19.36 -1.62 10.28
N ARG A 39 19.40 -2.48 9.28
CA ARG A 39 20.61 -3.18 8.87
C ARG A 39 20.83 -3.06 7.36
N ARG A 40 22.04 -2.72 6.96
CA ARG A 40 22.51 -2.75 5.56
C ARG A 40 23.69 -3.71 5.46
N GLY A 41 23.47 -4.89 4.89
CA GLY A 41 24.48 -5.94 4.89
C GLY A 41 24.82 -6.40 6.32
N ARG A 42 26.04 -6.10 6.78
CA ARG A 42 26.49 -6.38 8.16
C ARG A 42 26.43 -5.15 9.08
N ASP A 43 26.18 -3.97 8.52
CA ASP A 43 26.20 -2.73 9.28
C ASP A 43 24.81 -2.50 9.90
N GLU A 44 24.79 -2.33 11.22
CA GLU A 44 23.59 -1.98 11.98
C GLU A 44 23.61 -0.50 12.34
N GLN A 45 22.46 0.16 12.21
CA GLN A 45 22.31 1.56 12.54
C GLN A 45 20.91 1.85 13.10
N VAL A 46 20.83 2.88 13.93
CA VAL A 46 19.56 3.39 14.44
C VAL A 46 19.10 4.55 13.57
N LEU A 47 17.91 4.44 13.01
CA LEU A 47 17.24 5.48 12.26
C LEU A 47 16.17 6.16 13.12
N HIS A 48 15.99 7.46 12.91
CA HIS A 48 14.97 8.25 13.58
C HIS A 48 14.03 8.81 12.52
N TRP A 49 12.79 8.32 12.50
CA TRP A 49 11.81 8.70 11.48
C TRP A 49 10.61 9.40 12.11
N GLU A 50 10.24 10.56 11.59
CA GLU A 50 9.03 11.27 12.04
C GLU A 50 7.78 10.47 11.69
N VAL A 51 6.95 10.18 12.69
CA VAL A 51 5.72 9.40 12.56
C VAL A 51 4.81 9.98 11.48
N ALA A 52 4.59 11.29 11.51
CA ALA A 52 3.71 11.98 10.56
C ALA A 52 4.17 11.84 9.09
N GLN A 53 5.47 11.60 8.87
CA GLN A 53 6.09 11.51 7.55
C GLN A 53 6.39 10.07 7.12
N THR A 54 5.91 9.08 7.87
CA THR A 54 6.24 7.66 7.65
C THR A 54 5.01 6.87 7.17
N ALA A 55 5.23 5.98 6.20
CA ALA A 55 4.28 4.98 5.78
C ALA A 55 4.87 3.56 5.77
N ILE A 56 4.00 2.57 5.98
CA ILE A 56 4.26 1.17 5.64
C ILE A 56 3.41 0.84 4.41
N ILE A 57 4.03 0.32 3.36
CA ILE A 57 3.33 -0.26 2.21
C ILE A 57 3.34 -1.78 2.38
N ILE A 58 2.16 -2.38 2.35
CA ILE A 58 1.94 -3.82 2.33
C ILE A 58 1.74 -4.23 0.87
N CYS A 59 2.70 -4.94 0.32
CA CYS A 59 2.70 -5.41 -1.07
C CYS A 59 2.14 -6.83 -1.13
N ASP A 60 1.04 -6.99 -1.87
CA ASP A 60 0.61 -8.29 -2.42
C ASP A 60 0.44 -9.43 -1.40
N MET A 61 0.02 -9.09 -0.17
CA MET A 61 -0.36 -10.09 0.83
C MET A 61 -1.78 -10.63 0.56
N TRP A 62 -1.92 -11.39 -0.53
CA TRP A 62 -3.22 -11.85 -1.02
C TRP A 62 -3.88 -12.94 -0.14
N ASN A 63 -5.19 -13.11 -0.33
CA ASN A 63 -5.99 -14.14 0.35
C ASN A 63 -5.84 -15.57 -0.23
N ALA A 64 -5.25 -15.74 -1.42
CA ALA A 64 -5.02 -17.02 -2.06
C ALA A 64 -3.85 -16.92 -3.05
N HIS A 65 -3.24 -18.05 -3.41
CA HIS A 65 -2.10 -18.12 -4.33
C HIS A 65 -2.23 -19.34 -5.23
N THR A 66 -1.60 -19.30 -6.41
CA THR A 66 -1.53 -20.47 -7.31
C THR A 66 -0.72 -21.60 -6.68
N CYS A 67 0.36 -21.25 -5.99
CA CYS A 67 1.22 -22.17 -5.26
C CYS A 67 0.71 -22.40 -3.83
N ALA A 68 0.51 -23.67 -3.45
CA ALA A 68 0.02 -24.04 -2.13
C ALA A 68 1.04 -23.72 -1.02
N SER A 69 2.32 -23.95 -1.29
CA SER A 69 3.43 -23.64 -0.37
C SER A 69 3.54 -22.14 -0.12
N SER A 70 3.38 -21.32 -1.16
CA SER A 70 3.26 -19.86 -1.02
C SER A 70 2.05 -19.45 -0.19
N ALA A 71 0.86 -20.00 -0.47
CA ALA A 71 -0.33 -19.71 0.32
C ALA A 71 -0.14 -20.05 1.81
N GLN A 72 0.53 -21.16 2.12
CA GLN A 72 0.85 -21.56 3.50
C GLN A 72 1.78 -20.56 4.19
N ARG A 73 2.87 -20.15 3.54
CA ARG A 73 3.83 -19.18 4.09
C ARG A 73 3.17 -17.82 4.33
N VAL A 74 2.38 -17.35 3.36
CA VAL A 74 1.65 -16.07 3.46
C VAL A 74 0.64 -16.13 4.60
N GLY A 75 -0.12 -17.22 4.71
CA GLY A 75 -1.06 -17.42 5.82
C GLY A 75 -0.39 -17.42 7.20
N ALA A 76 0.82 -17.97 7.31
CA ALA A 76 1.60 -17.95 8.55
C ALA A 76 2.20 -16.56 8.86
N LEU A 77 2.56 -15.78 7.83
CA LEU A 77 3.18 -14.47 7.98
C LEU A 77 2.15 -13.37 8.29
N ALA A 78 0.95 -13.44 7.69
CA ALA A 78 -0.06 -12.39 7.73
C ALA A 78 -0.44 -11.93 9.17
N PRO A 79 -0.67 -12.82 10.16
CA PRO A 79 -0.98 -12.39 11.53
C PRO A 79 0.15 -11.60 12.19
N ARG A 80 1.41 -11.98 11.92
CA ARG A 80 2.57 -11.26 12.46
C ARG A 80 2.75 -9.90 11.80
N MET A 81 2.48 -9.80 10.50
CA MET A 81 2.44 -8.51 9.81
C MET A 81 1.33 -7.62 10.36
N ASN A 82 0.14 -8.17 10.60
CA ASN A 82 -0.98 -7.43 11.18
C ASN A 82 -0.62 -6.84 12.56
N ALA A 83 0.12 -7.57 13.39
CA ALA A 83 0.60 -7.07 14.68
C ALA A 83 1.56 -5.86 14.50
N VAL A 84 2.47 -5.93 13.53
CA VAL A 84 3.40 -4.82 13.21
C VAL A 84 2.63 -3.59 12.72
N VAL A 85 1.73 -3.75 11.75
CA VAL A 85 0.99 -2.61 11.19
C VAL A 85 -0.03 -2.05 12.18
N SER A 86 -0.55 -2.88 13.09
CA SER A 86 -1.40 -2.40 14.20
C SER A 86 -0.62 -1.55 15.19
N ALA A 87 0.59 -1.97 15.56
CA ALA A 87 1.47 -1.17 16.41
C ALA A 87 1.87 0.15 15.71
N ALA A 88 2.26 0.09 14.44
CA ALA A 88 2.61 1.27 13.65
C ALA A 88 1.41 2.23 13.50
N ARG A 89 0.22 1.71 13.22
CA ARG A 89 -1.04 2.47 13.14
C ARG A 89 -1.34 3.14 14.47
N SER A 90 -1.15 2.46 15.60
CA SER A 90 -1.36 3.04 16.94
C SER A 90 -0.40 4.19 17.25
N ALA A 91 0.81 4.16 16.67
CA ALA A 91 1.76 5.26 16.76
C ALA A 91 1.40 6.43 15.82
N GLY A 92 0.54 6.20 14.82
CA GLY A 92 0.11 7.20 13.85
C GLY A 92 0.74 7.06 12.47
N VAL A 93 1.49 5.98 12.19
CA VAL A 93 2.07 5.69 10.87
C VAL A 93 0.97 5.40 9.85
N MET A 94 1.15 5.86 8.61
CA MET A 94 0.24 5.54 7.52
C MET A 94 0.41 4.10 7.06
N ILE A 95 -0.68 3.35 6.92
CA ILE A 95 -0.66 2.00 6.35
C ILE A 95 -1.31 2.04 4.96
N ILE A 96 -0.57 1.57 3.95
CA ILE A 96 -1.01 1.51 2.56
C ILE A 96 -1.01 0.05 2.13
N HIS A 97 -2.17 -0.46 1.75
CA HIS A 97 -2.34 -1.81 1.23
C HIS A 97 -2.29 -1.76 -0.30
N ALA A 98 -1.42 -2.54 -0.90
CA ALA A 98 -1.25 -2.65 -2.34
C ALA A 98 -1.43 -4.11 -2.81
N PRO A 99 -2.63 -4.69 -2.69
CA PRO A 99 -2.95 -6.01 -3.25
C PRO A 99 -3.30 -5.87 -4.73
N SER A 100 -2.31 -6.02 -5.60
CA SER A 100 -2.44 -5.94 -7.05
C SER A 100 -3.47 -6.93 -7.61
N ASP A 101 -4.07 -6.55 -8.74
CA ASP A 101 -5.13 -7.30 -9.44
C ASP A 101 -6.44 -7.48 -8.64
N THR A 102 -6.56 -6.88 -7.44
CA THR A 102 -7.76 -7.01 -6.58
C THR A 102 -8.56 -5.73 -6.40
N MET A 103 -8.21 -4.64 -7.11
CA MET A 103 -8.87 -3.34 -6.95
C MET A 103 -10.42 -3.36 -7.05
N PRO A 104 -11.06 -4.19 -7.91
CA PRO A 104 -12.52 -4.27 -7.94
C PRO A 104 -13.18 -4.60 -6.58
N PHE A 105 -12.50 -5.34 -5.70
CA PHE A 105 -13.00 -5.67 -4.36
C PHE A 105 -13.09 -4.43 -3.45
N TYR A 106 -12.25 -3.41 -3.69
CA TYR A 106 -12.14 -2.21 -2.87
C TYR A 106 -12.83 -0.98 -3.44
N GLU A 107 -13.44 -1.09 -4.62
CA GLU A 107 -14.06 0.04 -5.29
C GLU A 107 -15.16 0.68 -4.43
N GLY A 108 -15.18 2.01 -4.37
CA GLY A 108 -16.12 2.77 -3.53
C GLY A 108 -15.86 2.72 -2.03
N THR A 109 -14.87 1.96 -1.53
CA THR A 109 -14.47 2.03 -0.13
C THR A 109 -13.74 3.34 0.17
N VAL A 110 -13.83 3.82 1.41
CA VAL A 110 -13.09 5.02 1.84
C VAL A 110 -11.57 4.86 1.68
N HIS A 111 -11.06 3.64 1.85
CA HIS A 111 -9.64 3.31 1.71
C HIS A 111 -9.14 3.46 0.27
N ARG A 112 -9.93 2.99 -0.71
CA ARG A 112 -9.64 3.16 -2.15
C ARG A 112 -9.80 4.60 -2.59
N LEU A 113 -10.90 5.25 -2.19
CA LEU A 113 -11.19 6.64 -2.53
C LEU A 113 -10.12 7.60 -2.02
N ARG A 114 -9.51 7.33 -0.86
CA ARG A 114 -8.39 8.12 -0.32
C ARG A 114 -7.20 8.19 -1.26
N MET A 115 -6.86 7.09 -1.89
CA MET A 115 -5.75 7.05 -2.85
C MET A 115 -6.14 7.68 -4.20
N GLN A 116 -7.34 7.36 -4.70
CA GLN A 116 -7.83 7.90 -5.98
C GLN A 116 -7.98 9.42 -5.98
N ARG A 117 -8.37 10.00 -4.84
CA ARG A 117 -8.61 11.45 -4.69
C ARG A 117 -7.35 12.24 -4.35
N ALA A 118 -6.21 11.59 -4.14
CA ALA A 118 -4.97 12.28 -3.89
C ALA A 118 -4.58 13.18 -5.07
N ARG A 119 -4.17 14.42 -4.77
CA ARG A 119 -3.81 15.41 -5.78
C ARG A 119 -2.66 14.90 -6.64
N PRO A 120 -2.76 14.95 -7.99
CA PRO A 120 -1.68 14.54 -8.87
C PRO A 120 -0.36 15.24 -8.55
N ALA A 121 0.72 14.48 -8.48
CA ALA A 121 2.07 14.96 -8.27
C ALA A 121 3.01 14.28 -9.27
N VAL A 122 3.98 15.05 -9.80
CA VAL A 122 4.96 14.52 -10.74
C VAL A 122 6.12 13.88 -9.95
N PRO A 123 6.42 12.59 -10.17
CA PRO A 123 7.58 11.94 -9.58
C PRO A 123 8.88 12.40 -10.27
N PRO A 124 10.00 12.51 -9.53
CA PRO A 124 11.28 12.89 -10.12
C PRO A 124 11.90 11.77 -10.98
N PHE A 125 11.32 10.57 -10.94
CA PHE A 125 11.68 9.39 -11.73
C PHE A 125 10.42 8.71 -12.26
N PRO A 126 10.49 7.97 -13.38
CA PRO A 126 9.34 7.24 -13.88
C PRO A 126 8.93 6.14 -12.89
N ILE A 127 7.63 6.06 -12.61
CA ILE A 127 7.06 4.93 -11.85
C ILE A 127 6.80 3.82 -12.86
N VAL A 128 7.51 2.70 -12.69
CA VAL A 128 7.35 1.50 -13.52
C VAL A 128 6.38 0.52 -12.86
N MET A 129 5.71 -0.29 -13.67
CA MET A 129 4.75 -1.30 -13.20
C MET A 129 5.41 -2.52 -12.58
N ARG A 130 6.67 -2.80 -12.96
CA ARG A 130 7.47 -3.90 -12.43
C ARG A 130 8.94 -3.50 -12.46
N CYS A 131 9.66 -3.87 -11.42
CA CYS A 131 11.11 -3.85 -11.38
C CYS A 131 11.59 -5.29 -11.58
N ALA A 132 12.43 -5.52 -12.59
CA ALA A 132 13.12 -6.80 -12.71
C ALA A 132 14.25 -6.86 -11.67
N ARG A 133 14.66 -8.09 -11.30
CA ARG A 133 15.85 -8.29 -10.48
C ARG A 133 17.06 -7.60 -11.13
N ASP A 134 17.80 -6.83 -10.37
CA ASP A 134 19.05 -6.23 -10.83
C ASP A 134 20.21 -7.21 -10.58
N ASP A 135 20.77 -7.79 -11.64
CA ASP A 135 21.87 -8.75 -11.55
C ASP A 135 23.13 -8.19 -10.90
N GLU A 136 23.34 -6.87 -10.92
CA GLU A 136 24.52 -6.22 -10.36
C GLU A 136 24.37 -5.95 -8.85
N GLU A 137 23.14 -5.76 -8.37
CA GLU A 137 22.86 -5.40 -6.97
C GLU A 137 22.27 -6.56 -6.15
N GLU A 138 21.55 -7.49 -6.78
CA GLU A 138 20.74 -8.51 -6.13
C GLU A 138 21.25 -9.93 -6.40
N ARG A 139 21.38 -10.72 -5.32
CA ARG A 139 21.77 -12.13 -5.44
C ARG A 139 20.64 -12.94 -6.08
N ASN A 140 21.02 -14.01 -6.77
CA ASN A 140 20.06 -15.01 -7.25
C ASN A 140 19.17 -15.53 -6.11
N PHE A 141 17.89 -15.72 -6.40
CA PHE A 141 16.97 -16.35 -5.48
C PHE A 141 17.33 -17.82 -5.24
N PRO A 142 16.96 -18.40 -4.09
CA PRO A 142 17.19 -19.81 -3.80
C PRO A 142 16.26 -20.76 -4.60
N ILE A 143 15.50 -20.23 -5.55
CA ILE A 143 14.54 -20.92 -6.42
C ILE A 143 14.73 -20.46 -7.87
N ASP A 144 14.27 -21.26 -8.83
CA ASP A 144 14.08 -20.80 -10.21
C ASP A 144 12.74 -20.07 -10.32
N ASP A 145 12.79 -18.76 -10.49
CA ASP A 145 11.64 -17.88 -10.57
C ASP A 145 11.30 -17.43 -12.00
N SER A 146 11.96 -18.00 -13.02
CA SER A 146 11.74 -17.64 -14.43
C SER A 146 10.29 -17.83 -14.91
N LYS A 147 9.51 -18.66 -14.20
CA LYS A 147 8.08 -18.93 -14.45
C LYS A 147 7.18 -18.71 -13.22
N GLY A 148 7.49 -17.72 -12.38
CA GLY A 148 6.66 -17.37 -11.22
C GLY A 148 7.07 -18.02 -9.89
N GLY A 149 8.04 -18.94 -9.91
CA GLY A 149 8.71 -19.41 -8.68
C GLY A 149 7.86 -20.30 -7.76
N CYS A 150 6.90 -21.04 -8.32
CA CYS A 150 6.14 -22.04 -7.58
C CYS A 150 7.04 -23.18 -7.09
N ASP A 151 7.12 -23.36 -5.77
CA ASP A 151 7.99 -24.35 -5.12
C ASP A 151 7.24 -25.57 -4.58
N ASP A 152 6.01 -25.81 -5.08
CA ASP A 152 5.26 -27.02 -4.76
C ASP A 152 5.97 -28.29 -5.29
N PRO A 153 5.85 -29.46 -4.63
CA PRO A 153 6.44 -30.71 -5.11
C PRO A 153 6.00 -31.09 -6.53
N ILE A 154 4.78 -30.70 -6.90
CA ILE A 154 4.24 -30.77 -8.25
C ILE A 154 3.80 -29.35 -8.60
N PRO A 155 4.65 -28.56 -9.28
CA PRO A 155 4.34 -27.18 -9.60
C PRO A 155 3.11 -27.10 -10.50
N THR A 156 2.15 -26.27 -10.11
CA THR A 156 1.13 -25.79 -11.04
C THR A 156 1.74 -24.68 -11.87
N GLU A 157 1.70 -24.78 -13.20
CA GLU A 157 2.13 -23.67 -14.06
C GLU A 157 1.18 -22.48 -13.88
N GLU A 158 1.73 -21.29 -13.65
CA GLU A 158 0.93 -20.07 -13.65
C GLU A 158 0.49 -19.74 -15.08
N THR A 159 -0.81 -19.86 -15.35
CA THR A 159 -1.38 -19.61 -16.68
C THR A 159 -1.79 -18.15 -16.90
N GLY A 160 -1.45 -17.26 -15.97
CA GLY A 160 -1.95 -15.89 -15.92
C GLY A 160 -3.40 -15.81 -15.43
N PRO A 161 -4.07 -14.66 -15.61
CA PRO A 161 -5.42 -14.44 -15.10
C PRO A 161 -6.47 -15.39 -15.72
N PRO A 162 -7.55 -15.72 -15.00
CA PRO A 162 -7.89 -15.22 -13.67
C PRO A 162 -7.03 -15.86 -12.58
N TYR A 163 -6.45 -15.02 -11.73
CA TYR A 163 -5.69 -15.46 -10.58
C TYR A 163 -6.63 -15.91 -9.44
N PRO A 164 -6.18 -16.79 -8.53
CA PRO A 164 -7.03 -17.29 -7.44
C PRO A 164 -7.30 -16.25 -6.33
N TRP A 165 -6.48 -15.20 -6.24
CA TRP A 165 -6.67 -14.13 -5.27
C TRP A 165 -7.77 -13.15 -5.69
N THR A 166 -8.44 -12.58 -4.69
CA THR A 166 -9.53 -11.62 -4.88
C THR A 166 -9.41 -10.39 -4.00
N ARG A 167 -8.54 -10.41 -2.99
CA ARG A 167 -8.32 -9.34 -2.00
C ARG A 167 -7.07 -9.59 -1.15
N GLU A 168 -6.80 -8.67 -0.24
CA GLU A 168 -5.83 -8.79 0.86
C GLU A 168 -6.23 -9.95 1.77
N ASN A 169 -5.24 -10.59 2.37
CA ASN A 169 -5.43 -11.63 3.36
C ASN A 169 -6.24 -11.09 4.55
N SER A 170 -7.34 -11.77 4.90
CA SER A 170 -8.23 -11.31 5.97
C SER A 170 -7.61 -11.31 7.36
N ALA A 171 -6.40 -11.87 7.53
CA ALA A 171 -5.64 -11.75 8.77
C ALA A 171 -4.96 -10.37 8.94
N ILE A 172 -4.94 -9.53 7.89
CA ILE A 172 -4.42 -8.16 7.92
C ILE A 172 -5.62 -7.21 7.83
N ASP A 173 -5.79 -6.40 8.87
CA ASP A 173 -6.93 -5.48 8.96
C ASP A 173 -6.71 -4.22 8.13
N ILE A 174 -7.67 -3.89 7.28
CA ILE A 174 -7.77 -2.60 6.57
C ILE A 174 -8.79 -1.74 7.33
N ILE A 175 -8.31 -0.77 8.11
CA ILE A 175 -9.16 -0.02 9.05
C ILE A 175 -8.77 1.45 9.15
N GLY A 176 -9.68 2.27 9.66
CA GLY A 176 -9.42 3.68 9.99
C GLY A 176 -8.88 4.50 8.81
N PHE A 177 -7.66 5.01 8.97
CA PHE A 177 -7.00 5.87 7.99
C PHE A 177 -6.08 5.13 7.00
N ASP A 178 -6.19 3.81 6.89
CA ASP A 178 -5.45 3.03 5.89
C ASP A 178 -5.90 3.35 4.46
N GLY A 179 -5.00 3.30 3.49
CA GLY A 179 -5.35 3.49 2.08
C GLY A 179 -5.14 2.20 1.27
N VAL A 180 -5.87 2.06 0.16
CA VAL A 180 -5.75 0.90 -0.74
C VAL A 180 -5.50 1.36 -2.17
N SER A 181 -4.39 0.91 -2.77
CA SER A 181 -4.07 1.11 -4.18
C SER A 181 -2.92 0.21 -4.59
N ASP A 182 -3.01 -0.41 -5.76
CA ASP A 182 -1.89 -1.09 -6.43
C ASP A 182 -1.16 -0.20 -7.45
N LYS A 183 -1.67 1.02 -7.70
CA LYS A 183 -1.03 1.96 -8.62
C LYS A 183 -0.01 2.82 -7.91
N GLY A 184 1.26 2.66 -8.29
CA GLY A 184 2.36 3.46 -7.74
C GLY A 184 2.17 4.97 -7.88
N GLN A 185 1.54 5.44 -8.97
CA GLN A 185 1.24 6.87 -9.16
C GLN A 185 0.24 7.41 -8.13
N GLU A 186 -0.79 6.65 -7.77
CA GLU A 186 -1.77 7.06 -6.76
C GLU A 186 -1.14 7.08 -5.36
N ILE A 187 -0.32 6.07 -5.05
CA ILE A 187 0.47 6.01 -3.80
C ILE A 187 1.44 7.20 -3.72
N TYR A 188 2.13 7.54 -4.81
CA TYR A 188 3.04 8.68 -4.86
C TYR A 188 2.30 10.01 -4.67
N ASN A 189 1.16 10.21 -5.36
CA ASN A 189 0.32 11.38 -5.20
C ASN A 189 -0.08 11.58 -3.74
N TYR A 190 -0.58 10.53 -3.10
CA TYR A 190 -0.97 10.54 -1.70
C TYR A 190 0.22 10.86 -0.79
N SER A 191 1.36 10.20 -1.01
CA SER A 191 2.58 10.42 -0.23
C SER A 191 3.05 11.87 -0.32
N LYS A 192 3.04 12.48 -1.51
CA LYS A 192 3.41 13.89 -1.69
C LYS A 192 2.41 14.84 -1.04
N GLN A 193 1.11 14.57 -1.18
CA GLN A 193 0.06 15.38 -0.56
C GLN A 193 0.19 15.38 0.97
N GLU A 194 0.43 14.21 1.57
CA GLU A 194 0.50 14.05 3.01
C GLU A 194 1.86 14.40 3.61
N GLY A 195 2.88 14.61 2.78
CA GLY A 195 4.24 14.89 3.22
C GLY A 195 4.95 13.66 3.79
N ILE A 196 4.63 12.48 3.26
CA ILE A 196 5.30 11.22 3.58
C ILE A 196 6.62 11.18 2.82
N THR A 197 7.70 10.98 3.55
CA THR A 197 9.08 10.96 3.04
C THR A 197 9.81 9.67 3.39
N ASN A 198 9.33 8.91 4.37
CA ASN A 198 9.88 7.62 4.77
C ASN A 198 8.88 6.50 4.43
N ILE A 199 9.37 5.46 3.76
CA ILE A 199 8.56 4.30 3.39
C ILE A 199 9.29 3.05 3.87
N ALA A 200 8.58 2.22 4.65
CA ALA A 200 8.94 0.84 4.86
C ALA A 200 8.08 -0.04 3.96
N LEU A 201 8.70 -0.97 3.23
CA LEU A 201 8.01 -1.94 2.39
C LEU A 201 7.98 -3.29 3.13
N MET A 202 6.83 -3.95 3.12
CA MET A 202 6.69 -5.33 3.54
C MET A 202 5.70 -6.04 2.63
N GLY A 203 5.81 -7.36 2.47
CA GLY A 203 4.92 -8.08 1.57
C GLY A 203 5.56 -9.29 0.94
N VAL A 204 4.90 -9.78 -0.11
CA VAL A 204 5.31 -10.92 -0.93
C VAL A 204 4.95 -10.64 -2.40
N HIS A 205 5.50 -11.31 -3.39
CA HIS A 205 6.69 -12.14 -3.28
C HIS A 205 7.93 -11.29 -3.57
N THR A 206 8.96 -11.44 -2.73
CA THR A 206 10.20 -10.63 -2.80
C THR A 206 10.87 -10.62 -4.18
N ASN A 207 10.62 -11.65 -4.98
CA ASN A 207 11.19 -11.82 -6.31
C ASN A 207 10.37 -11.22 -7.45
N PHE A 208 9.19 -10.65 -7.18
CA PHE A 208 8.23 -10.37 -8.26
C PHE A 208 7.46 -9.05 -8.14
N CYS A 209 6.99 -8.72 -6.94
CA CYS A 209 6.07 -7.61 -6.67
C CYS A 209 6.83 -6.37 -6.18
#